data_AF-A0A9W6MED4-F1
#
_entry.id   AF-A0A9W6MED4-F1
#
_cell.length_a   1.000
_cell.length_b   1.000
_cell.length_c   1.000
_cell.angle_alpha   90.00
_cell.angle_beta   90.00
_cell.angle_gamma   90.00
#
_symmetry.space_group_name_H-M   'P 1'
#
loop_
_entity.id
_entity.type
_entity.pdbx_description
1 polymer ?
#
loop_
_entity_poly.entity_id
_entity_poly.type
_entity_poly.pdbx_seq_one_letter_code
_entity_poly.pdbx_strand_id
1 'polypeptide(L)'
;MPFVAITYDIESGYEDEVAEVFSDFQRPKSAVVPDADGRQAGRILATAVFVRDSLLVRFIEFEGDLDAVARHMAAQPGVQEVERRLKPYLRSPRDTDTVEGFVRTFNNGMLRCVTQLSVPRSAG
;
A
#
# COMPACT_ATOMS: atom_id res chain seq x y z
N MET A 1 -15.55 2.30 5.62
CA MET A 1 -14.10 2.23 5.86
C MET A 1 -13.63 0.79 5.74
N PRO A 2 -13.35 0.27 4.55
CA PRO A 2 -12.69 -1.03 4.36
C PRO A 2 -11.20 -1.03 4.74
N PHE A 3 -10.70 -2.22 5.07
CA PHE A 3 -9.26 -2.50 5.15
C PHE A 3 -8.82 -3.33 3.95
N VAL A 4 -7.62 -3.07 3.47
CA VAL A 4 -6.91 -3.93 2.52
C VAL A 4 -5.52 -4.23 3.05
N ALA A 5 -5.08 -5.48 2.90
CA ALA A 5 -3.73 -5.91 3.21
C ALA A 5 -3.10 -6.48 1.94
N ILE A 6 -1.92 -5.98 1.58
CA ILE A 6 -1.13 -6.49 0.47
C ILE A 6 0.18 -7.08 0.97
N THR A 7 0.61 -8.19 0.41
CA THR A 7 1.89 -8.83 0.75
C THR A 7 3.00 -8.43 -0.21
N TYR A 8 4.23 -8.58 0.30
CA TYR A 8 5.49 -8.53 -0.41
C TYR A 8 6.25 -9.79 -0.01
N ASP A 9 6.58 -10.64 -0.97
CA ASP A 9 7.42 -11.81 -0.73
C ASP A 9 8.88 -11.33 -0.72
N ILE A 10 9.46 -11.25 0.46
CA ILE A 10 10.84 -10.81 0.64
C ILE A 10 11.78 -12.02 0.77
N GLU A 11 13.05 -11.83 0.47
CA GLU A 11 14.08 -12.79 0.84
C GLU A 11 14.26 -12.81 2.37
N SER A 12 14.58 -13.98 2.92
CA SER A 12 14.78 -14.14 4.37
C SER A 12 16.08 -13.48 4.82
N GLY A 13 16.09 -12.89 6.02
CA GLY A 13 17.30 -12.27 6.60
C GLY A 13 17.52 -10.82 6.18
N TYR A 14 16.50 -10.16 5.59
CA TYR A 14 16.53 -8.75 5.19
C TYR A 14 15.50 -7.89 5.94
N GLU A 15 15.00 -8.36 7.08
CA GLU A 15 13.94 -7.73 7.85
C GLU A 15 14.29 -6.29 8.26
N ASP A 16 15.54 -6.06 8.67
CA ASP A 16 16.01 -4.76 9.10
C ASP A 16 16.15 -3.81 7.90
N GLU A 17 16.71 -4.27 6.77
CA GLU A 17 16.85 -3.48 5.55
C GLU A 17 15.49 -3.08 4.98
N VAL A 18 14.52 -4.00 4.94
CA VAL A 18 13.17 -3.65 4.45
C VAL A 18 12.48 -2.71 5.42
N ALA A 19 12.68 -2.83 6.74
CA ALA A 19 12.13 -1.89 7.71
C ALA A 19 12.69 -0.47 7.51
N GLU A 20 13.99 -0.34 7.23
CA GLU A 20 14.64 0.93 6.90
C GLU A 20 14.08 1.57 5.61
N VAL A 21 13.67 0.76 4.61
CA VAL A 21 13.01 1.30 3.41
C VAL A 21 11.72 2.04 3.77
N PHE A 22 10.98 1.54 4.76
CA PHE A 22 9.71 2.14 5.20
C PHE A 22 9.86 3.22 6.27
N SER A 23 10.96 3.28 7.03
CA SER A 23 11.17 4.31 8.05
C SER A 23 11.28 5.72 7.44
N ASP A 24 11.80 5.81 6.22
CA ASP A 24 11.95 7.08 5.49
C ASP A 24 10.70 7.45 4.68
N PHE A 25 9.66 6.61 4.69
CA PHE A 25 8.49 6.78 3.86
C PHE A 25 7.78 8.11 4.15
N GLN A 26 7.84 9.01 3.18
CA GLN A 26 7.16 10.30 3.27
C GLN A 26 5.66 10.10 3.08
N ARG A 27 4.89 10.41 4.13
CA ARG A 27 3.43 10.41 4.05
C ARG A 27 2.97 11.45 3.00
N PRO A 28 2.04 11.08 2.09
CA PRO A 28 1.42 12.05 1.20
C PRO A 28 0.79 13.21 1.97
N LYS A 29 0.90 14.43 1.44
CA LYS A 29 0.38 15.65 2.08
C LYS A 29 -1.14 15.67 2.21
N SER A 30 -1.85 14.88 1.40
CA SER A 30 -3.31 14.79 1.41
C SER A 30 -3.74 13.33 1.58
N ALA A 31 -4.78 13.12 2.38
CA ALA A 31 -5.47 11.86 2.49
C ALA A 31 -6.49 11.64 1.35
N VAL A 32 -6.78 12.66 0.54
CA VAL A 32 -7.82 12.65 -0.49
C VAL A 32 -7.34 11.93 -1.75
N VAL A 33 -8.15 10.99 -2.22
CA VAL A 33 -7.95 10.25 -3.47
C VAL A 33 -8.92 10.80 -4.52
N PRO A 34 -8.43 11.44 -5.59
CA PRO A 34 -9.27 11.89 -6.69
C PRO A 34 -9.59 10.76 -7.70
N ASP A 35 -10.70 10.88 -8.41
CA ASP A 35 -11.02 10.12 -9.62
C ASP A 35 -10.34 10.75 -10.86
N ALA A 36 -10.62 10.19 -12.03
CA ALA A 36 -10.09 10.68 -13.31
C ALA A 36 -10.53 12.12 -13.66
N ASP A 37 -11.66 12.58 -13.11
CA ASP A 37 -12.19 13.94 -13.32
C ASP A 37 -11.73 14.93 -12.22
N GLY A 38 -10.88 14.48 -11.29
CA GLY A 38 -10.41 15.28 -10.17
C GLY A 38 -11.41 15.42 -9.01
N ARG A 39 -12.54 14.69 -9.04
CA ARG A 39 -13.51 14.65 -7.93
C ARG A 39 -13.03 13.66 -6.88
N GLN A 40 -13.44 13.83 -5.61
CA GLN A 40 -13.04 12.90 -4.56
C GLN A 40 -13.65 11.51 -4.77
N ALA A 41 -12.80 10.51 -5.02
CA ALA A 41 -13.15 9.10 -5.17
C ALA A 41 -13.01 8.31 -3.87
N GLY A 42 -12.13 8.77 -2.98
CA GLY A 42 -11.84 8.05 -1.74
C GLY A 42 -10.91 8.81 -0.80
N ARG A 43 -10.52 8.15 0.28
CA ARG A 43 -9.54 8.65 1.25
C ARG A 43 -8.67 7.53 1.80
N ILE A 44 -7.39 7.80 2.00
CA ILE A 44 -6.48 6.92 2.76
C ILE A 44 -6.45 7.41 4.20
N LEU A 45 -6.99 6.62 5.12
CA LEU A 45 -7.13 6.99 6.52
C LEU A 45 -5.90 6.60 7.35
N ALA A 46 -5.39 5.40 7.12
CA ALA A 46 -4.22 4.88 7.82
C ALA A 46 -3.41 3.94 6.92
N THR A 47 -2.13 3.81 7.23
CA THR A 47 -1.25 2.80 6.66
C THR A 47 -0.38 2.24 7.77
N ALA A 48 -0.23 0.92 7.78
CA ALA A 48 0.70 0.22 8.66
C ALA A 48 1.47 -0.80 7.84
N VAL A 49 2.70 -1.08 8.23
CA VAL A 49 3.54 -2.11 7.61
C VAL A 49 4.03 -3.03 8.70
N PHE A 50 3.95 -4.33 8.45
CA PHE A 50 4.38 -5.38 9.35
C PHE A 50 5.32 -6.30 8.60
N VAL A 51 6.39 -6.75 9.25
CA VAL A 51 7.32 -7.73 8.69
C VAL A 51 7.55 -8.84 9.71
N ARG A 52 7.64 -10.07 9.22
CA ARG A 52 8.09 -11.24 9.98
C ARG A 52 8.66 -12.26 9.00
N ASP A 53 9.89 -12.71 9.24
CA ASP A 53 10.60 -13.64 8.36
C ASP A 53 10.55 -13.12 6.90
N SER A 54 10.18 -13.97 5.95
CA SER A 54 10.06 -13.60 4.53
C SER A 54 8.72 -12.94 4.14
N LEU A 55 7.91 -12.50 5.11
CA LEU A 55 6.59 -11.91 4.86
C LEU A 55 6.54 -10.46 5.31
N LEU A 56 6.36 -9.55 4.35
CA LEU A 56 6.01 -8.17 4.63
C LEU A 56 4.57 -7.90 4.19
N VAL A 57 3.78 -7.28 5.06
CA VAL A 57 2.38 -6.94 4.84
C VAL A 57 2.18 -5.45 5.02
N ARG A 58 1.65 -4.80 3.99
CA ARG A 58 1.19 -3.41 4.07
C ARG A 58 -0.32 -3.38 4.21
N PHE A 59 -0.78 -2.80 5.29
CA PHE A 59 -2.18 -2.61 5.63
C PHE A 59 -2.59 -1.18 5.33
N ILE A 60 -3.75 -0.99 4.71
CA ILE A 60 -4.30 0.31 4.34
C ILE A 60 -5.75 0.36 4.80
N GLU A 61 -6.07 1.37 5.61
CA GLU A 61 -7.45 1.74 5.91
C GLU A 61 -7.88 2.83 4.93
N PHE A 62 -9.01 2.63 4.26
CA PHE A 62 -9.48 3.57 3.25
C PHE A 62 -11.00 3.77 3.26
N GLU A 63 -11.45 4.78 2.52
CA GLU A 63 -12.84 5.06 2.19
C GLU A 63 -12.98 5.19 0.67
N GLY A 64 -14.15 4.84 0.14
CA GLY A 64 -14.45 4.97 -1.29
C GLY A 64 -13.92 3.83 -2.14
N ASP A 65 -13.47 4.16 -3.34
CA ASP A 65 -13.06 3.21 -4.37
C ASP A 65 -11.61 2.72 -4.17
N LEU A 66 -11.43 1.41 -4.00
CA LEU A 66 -10.11 0.78 -3.82
C LEU A 66 -9.23 0.90 -5.07
N ASP A 67 -9.81 0.85 -6.26
CA ASP A 67 -9.05 0.93 -7.52
C ASP A 67 -8.51 2.36 -7.71
N ALA A 68 -9.31 3.36 -7.36
CA ALA A 68 -8.85 4.75 -7.27
C ALA A 68 -7.74 4.92 -6.22
N VAL A 69 -7.87 4.27 -5.04
CA VAL A 69 -6.82 4.28 -4.00
C VAL A 69 -5.52 3.66 -4.52
N ALA A 70 -5.57 2.50 -5.18
CA ALA A 70 -4.40 1.82 -5.72
C ALA A 70 -3.70 2.68 -6.80
N ARG A 71 -4.46 3.27 -7.74
CA ARG A 71 -3.90 4.18 -8.75
C ARG A 71 -3.29 5.43 -8.13
N HIS A 72 -3.96 6.03 -7.15
CA HIS A 72 -3.46 7.20 -6.47
C HIS A 72 -2.15 6.90 -5.73
N MET A 73 -2.05 5.73 -5.08
CA MET A 73 -0.81 5.25 -4.46
C MET A 73 0.32 5.09 -5.48
N ALA A 74 0.05 4.49 -6.64
CA ALA A 74 1.05 4.29 -7.69
C ALA A 74 1.68 5.60 -8.20
N ALA A 75 0.93 6.70 -8.13
CA ALA A 75 1.39 8.02 -8.52
C ALA A 75 2.18 8.77 -7.44
N GLN A 76 2.24 8.25 -6.20
CA GLN A 76 2.95 8.94 -5.12
C GLN A 76 4.46 8.71 -5.20
N PRO A 77 5.29 9.78 -5.21
CA PRO A 77 6.75 9.64 -5.26
C PRO A 77 7.31 8.80 -4.10
N GLY A 78 6.75 8.94 -2.89
CA GLY A 78 7.17 8.13 -1.75
C GLY A 78 6.87 6.64 -1.92
N VAL A 79 5.79 6.28 -2.61
CA VAL A 79 5.45 4.88 -2.89
C VAL A 79 6.39 4.33 -3.97
N GLN A 80 6.63 5.10 -5.04
CA GLN A 80 7.57 4.71 -6.09
C GLN A 80 8.97 4.48 -5.53
N GLU A 81 9.43 5.34 -4.63
CA GLU A 81 10.73 5.19 -3.99
C GLU A 81 10.81 3.96 -3.08
N VAL A 82 9.76 3.67 -2.31
CA VAL A 82 9.67 2.42 -1.53
C VAL A 82 9.73 1.20 -2.44
N GLU A 83 8.92 1.15 -3.50
CA GLU A 83 8.93 0.01 -4.44
C GLU A 83 10.33 -0.14 -5.07
N ARG A 84 10.98 0.95 -5.48
CA ARG A 84 12.33 0.94 -6.05
C ARG A 84 13.37 0.42 -5.06
N ARG A 85 13.34 0.86 -3.80
CA ARG A 85 14.27 0.44 -2.75
C ARG A 85 14.01 -0.98 -2.25
N LEU A 86 12.78 -1.47 -2.30
CA LEU A 86 12.44 -2.85 -1.94
C LEU A 86 12.89 -3.87 -2.99
N LYS A 87 12.92 -3.51 -4.29
CA LYS A 87 13.23 -4.44 -5.39
C LYS A 87 14.39 -5.42 -5.14
N PRO A 88 15.55 -5.02 -4.58
CA PRO A 88 16.67 -5.93 -4.35
C PRO A 88 16.39 -7.03 -3.31
N TYR A 89 15.40 -6.83 -2.44
CA TYR A 89 15.06 -7.73 -1.34
C TYR A 89 13.84 -8.59 -1.63
N LEU A 90 13.21 -8.45 -2.80
CA LEU A 90 12.03 -9.23 -3.18
C LEU A 90 12.45 -10.58 -3.76
N ARG A 91 11.85 -11.65 -3.25
CA ARG A 91 11.99 -13.00 -3.82
C ARG A 91 11.38 -13.10 -5.21
N SER A 92 10.25 -12.43 -5.41
CA SER A 92 9.52 -12.39 -6.68
C SER A 92 9.54 -10.97 -7.25
N PRO A 93 10.03 -10.76 -8.47
CA PRO A 93 10.00 -9.45 -9.10
C PRO A 93 8.58 -8.90 -9.20
N ARG A 94 8.45 -7.59 -8.95
CA ARG A 94 7.20 -6.85 -9.08
C ARG A 94 7.31 -5.83 -10.20
N ASP A 95 6.30 -5.78 -11.05
CA ASP A 95 6.16 -4.73 -12.06
C ASP A 95 5.36 -3.58 -11.45
N THR A 96 6.07 -2.54 -11.06
CA THR A 96 5.50 -1.33 -10.41
C THR A 96 5.99 -0.05 -11.08
N ASP A 97 6.62 -0.16 -12.25
CA ASP A 97 7.21 0.98 -12.96
C ASP A 97 6.16 1.79 -13.75
N THR A 98 4.96 1.22 -13.89
CA THR A 98 3.78 1.88 -14.45
C THR A 98 2.62 1.82 -13.45
N VAL A 99 1.67 2.75 -13.58
CA VAL A 99 0.44 2.74 -12.74
C VAL A 99 -0.33 1.43 -12.93
N GLU A 100 -0.45 0.95 -14.16
CA GLU A 100 -1.17 -0.29 -14.49
C GLU A 100 -0.45 -1.52 -13.92
N GLY A 101 0.88 -1.56 -14.05
CA GLY A 101 1.72 -2.58 -13.41
C GLY A 101 1.54 -2.59 -11.90
N PHE A 102 1.63 -1.42 -11.26
CA PHE A 102 1.41 -1.29 -9.83
C PHE A 102 0.03 -1.79 -9.40
N VAL A 103 -1.04 -1.38 -10.09
CA VAL A 103 -2.42 -1.82 -9.76
C VAL A 103 -2.57 -3.33 -9.91
N ARG A 104 -2.02 -3.92 -10.97
CA ARG A 104 -2.01 -5.39 -11.15
C ARG A 104 -1.26 -6.07 -10.01
N THR A 105 -0.08 -5.57 -9.68
CA THR A 105 0.78 -6.07 -8.60
C THR A 105 0.12 -5.92 -7.21
N PHE A 106 -0.59 -4.82 -6.98
CA PHE A 106 -1.37 -4.55 -5.79
C PHE A 106 -2.48 -5.61 -5.65
N ASN A 107 -3.26 -5.81 -6.72
CA ASN A 107 -4.36 -6.76 -6.73
C ASN A 107 -3.90 -8.21 -6.51
N ASN A 108 -2.79 -8.60 -7.15
CA ASN A 108 -2.22 -9.94 -6.99
C ASN A 108 -1.68 -10.21 -5.58
N GLY A 109 -1.21 -9.17 -4.90
CA GLY A 109 -0.70 -9.26 -3.53
C GLY A 109 -1.79 -9.16 -2.45
N MET A 110 -3.06 -8.94 -2.80
CA MET A 110 -4.11 -8.76 -1.81
C MET A 110 -4.38 -10.04 -1.03
N LEU A 111 -4.41 -9.92 0.29
CA LEU A 111 -4.89 -10.96 1.19
C LEU A 111 -6.43 -10.91 1.27
N ARG A 112 -7.04 -12.10 1.40
CA ARG A 112 -8.48 -12.21 1.66
C ARG A 112 -8.80 -11.66 3.05
N CYS A 113 -9.59 -10.59 3.13
CA CYS A 113 -10.18 -10.15 4.38
C CYS A 113 -11.23 -11.18 4.85
N VAL A 114 -10.97 -11.87 5.96
CA VAL A 114 -11.88 -12.89 6.52
C VAL A 114 -12.88 -12.27 7.49
N THR A 115 -12.45 -11.27 8.26
CA THR A 115 -13.30 -10.51 9.18
C THR A 115 -12.77 -9.10 9.32
N GLN A 116 -13.69 -8.16 9.56
CA GLN A 116 -13.35 -6.77 9.80
C GLN A 116 -14.35 -6.20 10.80
N LEU A 117 -13.81 -5.60 11.88
CA LEU A 117 -14.57 -4.94 12.92
C LEU A 117 -13.92 -3.58 13.19
N SER A 118 -14.73 -2.53 13.19
CA SER A 118 -14.29 -1.18 13.54
C SER A 118 -15.35 -0.55 14.45
N VAL A 119 -14.91 0.20 15.46
CA VAL A 119 -15.83 1.08 16.18
C VAL A 119 -16.30 2.21 15.24
N PRO A 120 -17.55 2.67 15.35
CA PRO A 120 -17.98 3.89 14.67
C PRO A 120 -17.04 5.03 15.06
N ARG A 121 -16.40 5.68 14.09
CA ARG A 121 -15.69 6.92 14.33
C ARG A 121 -16.68 8.07 14.12
N SER A 122 -16.76 8.99 15.07
CA SER A 122 -17.55 10.21 14.91
C SER A 122 -17.09 10.91 13.63
N ALA A 123 -18.03 11.26 12.75
CA ALA A 123 -17.73 12.11 11.61
C ALA A 123 -17.20 13.44 12.14
N GLY A 124 -15.91 13.70 11.93
CA GLY A 124 -15.29 15.00 12.18
C GLY A 124 -15.64 16.00 11.10
#